data_AF-A0A946UYB4-F1
#
_entry.id   AF-A0A946UYB4-F1
#
_cell.length_a   1.000
_cell.length_b   1.000
_cell.length_c   1.000
_cell.angle_alpha   90.00
_cell.angle_beta   90.00
_cell.angle_gamma   90.00
#
_symmetry.space_group_name_H-M   'P 1'
#
loop_
_entity.id
_entity.type
_entity.pdbx_description
1 polymer ?
#
loop_
_entity_poly.entity_id
_entity_poly.type
_entity_poly.pdbx_seq_one_letter_code
_entity_poly.pdbx_strand_id
1 'polypeptide(L)'
;MEFLTLDNLVTLAMLTLLQAVLGFDNLLYITLESKRAPPHRQAMVRRLGIGLAMVLRIGLLFLLVRVIELFKDPWFSVEWSGVVTGVFNFHSIIVLFGGGFIMYTATKEIWHMMQVEHLGAQKRDSKSVAMIITWIVAMNLVFSFDSILSAIALTDVFWVMATSIMIGAGLMIWLSDGVAVFLEKNRMYEVLGLFILLVVGIMLLTEGGHLAHLKLAGNEITPMTKTTFYFVIVVLVLTDIVQARYRKKLLAEKAAESAA
;
A
#
# COMPACT_ATOMS: atom_id res chain seq x y z
N MET A 1 -13.48 -27.71 -20.83
CA MET A 1 -14.53 -26.80 -20.31
C MET A 1 -14.44 -26.78 -18.78
N GLU A 2 -13.34 -26.29 -18.22
CA GLU A 2 -13.09 -26.24 -16.75
C GLU A 2 -12.88 -24.79 -16.23
N PHE A 3 -13.27 -23.79 -17.02
CA PHE A 3 -13.06 -22.38 -16.67
C PHE A 3 -14.09 -21.84 -15.67
N LEU A 4 -15.19 -22.53 -15.38
CA LEU A 4 -16.23 -22.07 -14.45
C LEU A 4 -16.63 -23.18 -13.47
N THR A 5 -15.64 -23.67 -12.71
CA THR A 5 -15.92 -24.54 -11.57
C THR A 5 -16.41 -23.71 -10.38
N LEU A 6 -17.24 -24.31 -9.51
CA LEU A 6 -17.67 -23.68 -8.26
C LEU A 6 -16.46 -23.21 -7.42
N ASP A 7 -15.40 -24.01 -7.38
CA ASP A 7 -14.18 -23.69 -6.64
C ASP A 7 -13.45 -22.45 -7.18
N ASN A 8 -13.39 -22.29 -8.51
CA ASN A 8 -12.79 -21.11 -9.13
C ASN A 8 -13.63 -19.85 -8.88
N LEU A 9 -14.96 -19.97 -8.83
CA LEU A 9 -15.85 -18.84 -8.51
C LEU A 9 -15.76 -18.41 -7.05
N VAL A 10 -15.66 -19.36 -6.12
CA VAL A 10 -15.44 -19.08 -4.70
C VAL A 10 -14.08 -18.41 -4.50
N THR A 11 -13.04 -18.95 -5.14
CA THR A 11 -11.69 -18.37 -5.10
C THR A 11 -11.65 -16.98 -5.73
N LEU A 12 -12.35 -16.76 -6.84
CA LEU A 12 -12.50 -15.44 -7.46
C LEU A 12 -13.15 -14.44 -6.51
N ALA A 13 -14.24 -14.84 -5.84
CA ALA A 13 -14.93 -13.99 -4.87
C ALA A 13 -14.01 -13.64 -3.69
N MET A 14 -13.28 -14.62 -3.15
CA MET A 14 -12.33 -14.42 -2.06
C MET A 14 -11.19 -13.48 -2.47
N LEU A 15 -10.60 -13.67 -3.65
CA LEU A 15 -9.54 -12.80 -4.18
C LEU A 15 -10.03 -11.39 -4.44
N THR A 16 -11.25 -11.25 -4.97
CA THR A 16 -11.88 -9.95 -5.20
C THR A 16 -12.10 -9.21 -3.88
N LEU A 17 -12.58 -9.91 -2.84
CA LEU A 17 -12.71 -9.34 -1.50
C LEU A 17 -11.36 -8.93 -0.92
N LEU A 18 -10.35 -9.79 -1.02
CA LEU A 18 -9.00 -9.48 -0.56
C LEU A 18 -8.43 -8.26 -1.29
N GLN A 19 -8.63 -8.14 -2.60
CA GLN A 19 -8.19 -6.96 -3.35
C GLN A 19 -8.98 -5.70 -3.01
N ALA A 20 -10.25 -5.81 -2.65
CA ALA A 20 -11.01 -4.64 -2.19
C ALA A 20 -10.44 -4.13 -0.85
N VAL A 21 -10.12 -5.04 0.08
CA VAL A 21 -9.55 -4.69 1.38
C VAL A 21 -8.11 -4.20 1.26
N LEU A 22 -7.23 -4.96 0.58
CA LEU A 22 -5.82 -4.62 0.37
C LEU A 22 -5.62 -3.47 -0.62
N GLY A 23 -6.56 -3.27 -1.55
CA GLY A 23 -6.53 -2.19 -2.55
C GLY A 23 -6.91 -0.82 -1.99
N PHE A 24 -7.45 -0.78 -0.77
CA PHE A 24 -7.75 0.48 -0.10
C PHE A 24 -6.49 1.32 0.13
N ASP A 25 -5.37 0.70 0.51
CA ASP A 25 -4.10 1.40 0.77
C ASP A 25 -3.53 2.01 -0.51
N ASN A 26 -3.62 1.27 -1.61
CA ASN A 26 -3.25 1.75 -2.93
C ASN A 26 -4.14 2.93 -3.36
N LEU A 27 -5.45 2.85 -3.09
CA LEU A 27 -6.38 3.93 -3.39
C LEU A 27 -6.10 5.18 -2.54
N LEU A 28 -5.80 5.02 -1.25
CA LEU A 28 -5.41 6.11 -0.36
C LEU A 28 -4.14 6.80 -0.88
N TYR A 29 -3.10 6.03 -1.21
CA TYR A 29 -1.86 6.60 -1.74
C TYR A 29 -2.08 7.38 -3.05
N ILE A 30 -2.79 6.79 -4.01
CA ILE A 30 -3.14 7.44 -5.29
C ILE A 30 -3.87 8.75 -5.03
N THR A 31 -4.81 8.72 -4.09
CA THR A 31 -5.60 9.89 -3.74
C THR A 31 -4.74 10.99 -3.13
N LEU A 32 -3.83 10.65 -2.20
CA LEU A 32 -2.91 11.60 -1.59
C LEU A 32 -1.91 12.18 -2.58
N GLU A 33 -1.27 11.34 -3.41
CA GLU A 33 -0.27 11.83 -4.37
C GLU A 33 -0.92 12.66 -5.48
N SER A 34 -2.16 12.32 -5.89
CA SER A 34 -2.91 13.12 -6.87
C SER A 34 -3.22 14.55 -6.39
N LYS A 35 -3.34 14.79 -5.08
CA LYS A 35 -3.56 16.14 -4.52
C LYS A 35 -2.39 17.08 -4.78
N ARG A 36 -1.21 16.57 -5.11
CA ARG A 36 -0.06 17.39 -5.53
C ARG A 36 -0.23 17.99 -6.92
N ALA A 37 -1.20 17.50 -7.71
CA ALA A 37 -1.51 18.05 -9.02
C ALA A 37 -2.43 19.30 -8.90
N PRO A 38 -2.44 20.18 -9.91
CA PRO A 38 -3.38 21.30 -9.95
C PRO A 38 -4.83 20.83 -9.75
N PRO A 39 -5.68 21.57 -9.00
CA PRO A 39 -7.03 21.11 -8.62
C PRO A 39 -7.88 20.61 -9.80
N HIS A 40 -7.79 21.29 -10.94
CA HIS A 40 -8.52 20.92 -12.17
C HIS A 40 -8.05 19.61 -12.83
N ARG A 41 -6.87 19.08 -12.46
CA ARG A 41 -6.29 17.85 -13.03
C ARG A 41 -6.29 16.66 -12.05
N GLN A 42 -6.62 16.85 -10.78
CA GLN A 42 -6.46 15.79 -9.77
C GLN A 42 -7.30 14.54 -10.10
N ALA A 43 -8.56 14.72 -10.52
CA ALA A 43 -9.42 13.61 -10.92
C ALA A 43 -8.87 12.86 -12.15
N MET A 44 -8.38 13.60 -13.15
CA MET A 44 -7.72 13.02 -14.32
C MET A 44 -6.48 12.21 -13.90
N VAL A 45 -5.63 12.77 -13.02
CA VAL A 45 -4.42 12.12 -12.52
C VAL A 45 -4.74 10.85 -11.76
N ARG A 46 -5.77 10.84 -10.91
CA ARG A 46 -6.23 9.62 -10.22
C ARG A 46 -6.68 8.56 -11.21
N ARG A 47 -7.61 8.90 -12.11
CA ARG A 47 -8.18 7.92 -13.05
C ARG A 47 -7.14 7.35 -14.01
N LEU A 48 -6.26 8.21 -14.56
CA LEU A 48 -5.15 7.75 -15.39
C LEU A 48 -4.13 6.95 -14.59
N GLY A 49 -3.82 7.38 -13.37
CA GLY A 49 -2.94 6.66 -12.46
C GLY A 49 -3.46 5.26 -12.18
N ILE A 50 -4.74 5.10 -11.83
CA ILE A 50 -5.39 3.81 -11.60
C ILE A 50 -5.43 2.96 -12.87
N GLY A 51 -5.75 3.56 -14.02
CA GLY A 51 -5.77 2.83 -15.30
C GLY A 51 -4.39 2.29 -15.69
N LEU A 52 -3.34 3.13 -15.64
CA LEU A 52 -1.97 2.71 -15.92
C LEU A 52 -1.48 1.68 -14.91
N ALA A 53 -1.79 1.88 -13.63
CA ALA A 53 -1.53 0.94 -12.55
C ALA A 53 -2.14 -0.44 -12.81
N MET A 54 -3.39 -0.49 -13.27
CA MET A 54 -4.07 -1.74 -13.60
C MET A 54 -3.36 -2.49 -14.74
N VAL A 55 -3.03 -1.80 -15.83
CA VAL A 55 -2.33 -2.43 -16.98
C VAL A 55 -0.99 -3.00 -16.54
N LEU A 56 -0.20 -2.22 -15.80
CA LEU A 56 1.09 -2.67 -15.28
C LEU A 56 0.95 -3.83 -14.29
N ARG A 57 -0.13 -3.88 -13.52
CA ARG A 57 -0.39 -4.97 -12.58
C ARG A 57 -0.71 -6.27 -13.29
N ILE A 58 -1.46 -6.24 -14.39
CA ILE A 58 -1.70 -7.44 -15.22
C ILE A 58 -0.40 -7.88 -15.92
N GLY A 59 0.38 -6.94 -16.45
CA GLY A 59 1.70 -7.24 -17.02
C GLY A 59 2.66 -7.84 -15.98
N LEU A 60 2.66 -7.30 -14.76
CA LEU A 60 3.45 -7.80 -13.64
C LEU A 60 2.98 -9.19 -13.21
N LEU A 61 1.67 -9.47 -13.15
CA LEU A 61 1.14 -10.79 -12.85
C LEU A 61 1.67 -11.82 -13.85
N PHE A 62 1.60 -11.52 -15.14
CA PHE A 62 2.13 -12.39 -16.18
C PHE A 62 3.64 -12.62 -16.01
N LEU A 63 4.42 -11.55 -15.77
CA LEU A 63 5.85 -11.66 -15.53
C LEU A 63 6.15 -12.52 -14.29
N LEU A 64 5.46 -12.29 -13.17
CA LEU A 64 5.69 -12.99 -11.91
C LEU A 64 5.37 -14.47 -12.01
N VAL A 65 4.23 -14.85 -12.59
CA VAL A 65 3.86 -16.26 -12.79
C VAL A 65 4.94 -16.96 -13.62
N ARG A 66 5.42 -16.33 -14.70
CA ARG A 66 6.48 -16.88 -15.55
C ARG A 66 7.84 -16.95 -14.84
N VAL A 67 8.22 -15.91 -14.11
CA VAL A 67 9.50 -15.87 -13.38
C VAL A 67 9.51 -16.88 -12.24
N ILE A 68 8.41 -17.04 -11.50
CA ILE A 68 8.33 -18.03 -10.42
C ILE A 68 8.42 -19.46 -10.98
N GLU A 69 7.80 -19.73 -12.14
CA GLU A 69 7.97 -21.01 -12.84
C GLU A 69 9.41 -21.24 -13.33
N LEU A 70 10.11 -20.18 -13.76
CA LEU A 70 11.45 -20.24 -14.34
C LEU A 70 12.60 -20.21 -13.30
N PHE A 71 12.37 -19.71 -12.09
CA PHE A 71 13.41 -19.45 -11.07
C PHE A 71 13.14 -20.18 -9.74
N LYS A 72 12.72 -21.46 -9.79
CA LYS A 72 12.56 -22.29 -8.58
C LYS A 72 13.87 -22.60 -7.84
N ASP A 73 15.02 -22.40 -8.47
CA ASP A 73 16.33 -22.71 -7.87
C ASP A 73 17.00 -21.47 -7.21
N PRO A 74 17.60 -21.59 -6.01
CA PRO A 74 18.24 -20.48 -5.30
C PRO A 74 19.52 -20.00 -5.97
N TRP A 75 19.70 -18.66 -6.09
CA TRP A 75 20.82 -18.06 -6.84
C TRP A 75 22.02 -17.65 -5.96
N PHE A 76 21.81 -17.19 -4.72
CA PHE A 76 22.91 -16.79 -3.82
C PHE A 76 22.56 -16.98 -2.34
N SER A 77 23.52 -17.50 -1.56
CA SER A 77 23.51 -17.50 -0.10
C SER A 77 24.55 -16.51 0.42
N VAL A 78 24.19 -15.72 1.42
CA VAL A 78 25.12 -14.86 2.16
C VAL A 78 25.21 -15.42 3.57
N GLU A 79 26.34 -16.03 3.89
CA GLU A 79 26.70 -16.47 5.23
C GLU A 79 27.72 -15.50 5.82
N TRP A 80 27.26 -14.53 6.61
CA TRP A 80 28.17 -13.72 7.43
C TRP A 80 28.09 -14.21 8.89
N SER A 81 29.11 -14.96 9.30
CA SER A 81 29.13 -15.70 10.57
C SER A 81 28.75 -14.82 11.76
N GLY A 82 27.59 -15.11 12.37
CA GLY A 82 27.17 -14.58 13.67
C GLY A 82 26.32 -13.31 13.66
N VAL A 83 26.11 -12.64 12.53
CA VAL A 83 25.36 -11.35 12.50
C VAL A 83 24.18 -11.37 11.51
N VAL A 84 24.38 -11.87 10.29
CA VAL A 84 23.35 -11.96 9.25
C VAL A 84 23.54 -13.25 8.44
N THR A 85 22.51 -14.09 8.40
CA THR A 85 22.42 -15.25 7.50
C THR A 85 21.16 -15.09 6.66
N GLY A 86 21.25 -15.35 5.35
CA GLY A 86 20.10 -15.27 4.45
C GLY A 86 20.35 -15.92 3.09
N VAL A 87 19.32 -16.59 2.57
CA VAL A 87 19.27 -17.14 1.21
C VAL A 87 18.37 -16.22 0.41
N PHE A 88 18.96 -15.39 -0.46
CA PHE A 88 18.20 -14.40 -1.20
C PHE A 88 17.75 -14.96 -2.54
N ASN A 89 16.44 -15.03 -2.73
CA ASN A 89 15.84 -15.26 -4.04
C ASN A 89 15.41 -13.90 -4.65
N PHE A 90 15.18 -13.86 -5.96
CA PHE A 90 14.79 -12.62 -6.64
C PHE A 90 13.54 -11.98 -6.03
N HIS A 91 12.62 -12.83 -5.58
CA HIS A 91 11.40 -12.45 -4.89
C HIS A 91 11.68 -11.70 -3.58
N SER A 92 12.54 -12.23 -2.71
CA SER A 92 12.83 -11.64 -1.40
C SER A 92 13.54 -10.29 -1.54
N ILE A 93 14.42 -10.15 -2.53
CA ILE A 93 15.11 -8.88 -2.83
C ILE A 93 14.11 -7.79 -3.22
N ILE A 94 13.18 -8.09 -4.13
CA ILE A 94 12.19 -7.09 -4.58
C ILE A 94 11.28 -6.69 -3.43
N VAL A 95 10.81 -7.66 -2.64
CA VAL A 95 9.90 -7.40 -1.52
C VAL A 95 10.59 -6.57 -0.44
N LEU A 96 11.84 -6.90 -0.09
CA LEU A 96 12.65 -6.12 0.86
C LEU A 96 12.89 -4.69 0.37
N PHE A 97 13.30 -4.53 -0.89
CA PHE A 97 13.54 -3.21 -1.46
C PHE A 97 12.26 -2.37 -1.51
N GLY A 98 11.15 -2.97 -1.93
CA GLY A 98 9.83 -2.34 -1.95
C GLY A 98 9.38 -1.89 -0.55
N GLY A 99 9.50 -2.76 0.45
CA GLY A 99 9.18 -2.44 1.83
C GLY A 99 10.02 -1.29 2.39
N GLY A 100 11.34 -1.33 2.17
CA GLY A 100 12.26 -0.27 2.60
C GLY A 100 11.97 1.08 1.93
N PHE A 101 11.69 1.05 0.63
CA PHE A 101 11.33 2.25 -0.13
C PHE A 101 10.02 2.91 0.34
N ILE A 102 8.99 2.09 0.59
CA ILE A 102 7.72 2.57 1.17
C ILE A 102 7.96 3.18 2.54
N MET A 103 8.71 2.49 3.41
CA MET A 103 8.98 2.94 4.77
C MET A 103 9.73 4.28 4.78
N TYR A 104 10.75 4.42 3.92
CA TYR A 104 11.48 5.69 3.74
C TYR A 104 10.55 6.81 3.27
N THR A 105 9.71 6.53 2.26
CA THR A 105 8.82 7.55 1.68
C THR A 105 7.76 8.00 2.68
N ALA A 106 7.14 7.07 3.41
CA ALA A 106 6.16 7.37 4.45
C ALA A 106 6.79 8.22 5.56
N THR A 107 7.95 7.80 6.07
CA THR A 107 8.68 8.53 7.12
C THR A 107 9.06 9.94 6.67
N LYS A 108 9.55 10.10 5.44
CA LYS A 108 9.90 11.41 4.87
C LYS A 108 8.69 12.34 4.77
N GLU A 109 7.54 11.86 4.34
CA GLU A 109 6.33 12.69 4.25
C GLU A 109 5.75 13.04 5.62
N ILE A 110 5.79 12.11 6.59
CA ILE A 110 5.43 12.38 7.99
C ILE A 110 6.32 13.48 8.56
N TRP A 111 7.64 13.36 8.38
CA TRP A 111 8.61 14.37 8.82
C TRP A 111 8.32 15.75 8.21
N HIS A 112 8.05 15.80 6.90
CA HIS A 112 7.72 17.05 6.22
C HIS A 112 6.43 17.67 6.76
N MET A 113 5.39 16.88 7.05
CA MET A 113 4.16 17.42 7.64
C MET A 113 4.37 18.02 9.04
N MET A 114 5.24 17.42 9.87
CA MET A 114 5.58 17.98 11.18
C MET A 114 6.33 19.31 11.08
N GLN A 115 7.15 19.51 10.03
CA GLN A 115 7.89 20.76 9.82
C GLN A 115 6.99 21.92 9.34
N VAL A 116 5.90 21.62 8.63
CA VAL A 116 4.99 22.63 8.07
C VAL A 116 4.13 23.32 9.15
N GLU A 117 4.08 22.79 10.38
CA GLU A 117 3.37 23.43 11.50
C GLU A 117 4.10 24.67 12.07
N HIS A 118 5.32 24.97 11.60
CA HIS A 118 6.12 26.13 12.06
C HIS A 118 6.48 27.16 10.99
N LEU A 119 6.15 26.91 9.71
CA LEU A 119 6.39 27.84 8.62
C LEU A 119 5.10 28.02 7.84
N GLY A 120 4.50 29.21 7.95
CA GLY A 120 3.25 29.55 7.29
C GLY A 120 3.24 29.12 5.82
N ALA A 121 2.25 28.30 5.45
CA ALA A 121 1.82 27.92 4.11
C ALA A 121 2.90 28.10 3.01
N GLN A 122 4.00 27.35 3.09
CA GLN A 122 4.92 27.28 1.96
C GLN A 122 4.19 26.63 0.78
N LYS A 123 4.18 27.30 -0.38
CA LYS A 123 3.72 26.72 -1.65
C LYS A 123 4.45 25.40 -1.86
N ARG A 124 3.75 24.26 -1.67
CA ARG A 124 4.21 22.95 -2.14
C ARG A 124 4.46 23.10 -3.64
N ASP A 125 5.73 23.03 -4.07
CA ASP A 125 6.08 23.09 -5.49
C ASP A 125 5.20 22.11 -6.26
N SER A 126 4.51 22.60 -7.28
CA SER A 126 3.64 21.74 -8.09
C SER A 126 4.55 20.77 -8.85
N LYS A 127 4.64 19.53 -8.38
CA LYS A 127 5.27 18.47 -9.17
C LYS A 127 4.56 18.40 -10.53
N SER A 128 5.33 18.19 -11.59
CA SER A 128 4.75 17.95 -12.92
C SER A 128 3.76 16.79 -12.84
N VAL A 129 2.62 16.92 -13.53
CA VAL A 129 1.60 15.86 -13.62
C VAL A 129 2.22 14.52 -14.04
N ALA A 130 3.20 14.55 -14.96
CA ALA A 130 3.92 13.35 -15.38
C ALA A 130 4.67 12.71 -14.20
N MET A 131 5.38 13.50 -13.40
CA MET A 131 6.10 13.00 -12.22
C MET A 131 5.14 12.40 -11.18
N ILE A 132 3.98 13.02 -10.96
CA ILE A 132 2.95 12.50 -10.04
C ILE A 132 2.43 11.15 -10.52
N ILE A 133 2.11 11.04 -11.82
CA ILE A 133 1.65 9.78 -12.42
C ILE A 133 2.75 8.71 -12.33
N THR A 134 4.01 9.06 -12.61
CA THR A 134 5.15 8.14 -12.46
C THR A 134 5.28 7.62 -11.04
N TRP A 135 5.13 8.48 -10.02
CA TRP A 135 5.17 8.08 -8.62
C TRP A 135 4.00 7.18 -8.22
N ILE A 136 2.78 7.52 -8.68
CA ILE A 136 1.59 6.66 -8.51
C ILE A 136 1.85 5.27 -9.10
N VAL A 137 2.34 5.22 -10.33
CA VAL A 137 2.63 3.97 -11.03
C VAL A 137 3.72 3.17 -10.33
N ALA A 138 4.81 3.82 -9.91
CA ALA A 138 5.93 3.17 -9.23
C ALA A 138 5.50 2.56 -7.88
N MET A 139 4.75 3.30 -7.06
CA MET A 139 4.25 2.76 -5.79
C MET A 139 3.21 1.67 -6.00
N ASN A 140 2.32 1.83 -6.97
CA ASN A 140 1.39 0.77 -7.31
C ASN A 140 2.12 -0.51 -7.77
N LEU A 141 3.25 -0.39 -8.48
CA LEU A 141 4.07 -1.56 -8.83
C LEU A 141 4.50 -2.30 -7.55
N VAL A 142 5.01 -1.57 -6.55
CA VAL A 142 5.43 -2.15 -5.27
C VAL A 142 4.28 -2.85 -4.53
N PHE A 143 3.10 -2.21 -4.40
CA PHE A 143 1.93 -2.87 -3.78
C PHE A 143 1.36 -4.02 -4.61
N SER A 144 1.53 -3.94 -5.93
CA SER A 144 1.09 -5.00 -6.83
C SER A 144 1.86 -6.29 -6.59
N PHE A 145 3.14 -6.24 -6.19
CA PHE A 145 3.88 -7.45 -5.81
C PHE A 145 3.21 -8.20 -4.66
N ASP A 146 2.98 -7.59 -3.49
CA ASP A 146 2.36 -8.26 -2.31
C ASP A 146 1.03 -8.92 -2.63
N SER A 147 0.17 -8.15 -3.29
CA SER A 147 -1.18 -8.60 -3.62
C SER A 147 -1.21 -9.67 -4.72
N ILE A 148 -0.27 -9.66 -5.67
CA ILE A 148 -0.12 -10.72 -6.67
C ILE A 148 0.42 -11.99 -6.01
N LEU A 149 1.43 -11.87 -5.15
CA LEU A 149 2.01 -13.01 -4.43
C LEU A 149 0.99 -13.67 -3.52
N SER A 150 0.20 -12.86 -2.80
CA SER A 150 -0.94 -13.33 -2.00
C SER A 150 -1.97 -14.05 -2.88
N ALA A 151 -2.19 -13.59 -4.12
CA ALA A 151 -3.12 -14.24 -5.05
C ALA A 151 -2.57 -15.57 -5.58
N ILE A 152 -1.28 -15.64 -5.92
CA ILE A 152 -0.59 -16.86 -6.36
C ILE A 152 -0.61 -17.92 -5.26
N ALA A 153 -0.48 -17.52 -3.99
CA ALA A 153 -0.58 -18.45 -2.86
C ALA A 153 -1.98 -19.06 -2.68
N LEU A 154 -3.02 -18.43 -3.24
CA LEU A 154 -4.41 -18.87 -3.12
C LEU A 154 -4.92 -19.61 -4.37
N THR A 155 -4.34 -19.35 -5.54
CA THR A 155 -4.72 -20.03 -6.78
C THR A 155 -3.62 -20.00 -7.81
N ASP A 156 -3.45 -21.12 -8.52
CA ASP A 156 -2.58 -21.21 -9.70
C ASP A 156 -3.29 -20.78 -10.99
N VAL A 157 -4.59 -20.44 -10.90
CA VAL A 157 -5.42 -20.17 -12.08
C VAL A 157 -5.29 -18.71 -12.50
N PHE A 158 -4.48 -18.46 -13.53
CA PHE A 158 -4.18 -17.11 -14.04
C PHE A 158 -5.43 -16.26 -14.31
N TRP A 159 -6.45 -16.82 -14.97
CA TRP A 159 -7.64 -16.04 -15.34
C TRP A 159 -8.44 -15.57 -14.10
N VAL A 160 -8.45 -16.36 -13.02
CA VAL A 160 -9.10 -16.00 -11.74
C VAL A 160 -8.37 -14.81 -11.12
N MET A 161 -7.03 -14.85 -11.08
CA MET A 161 -6.21 -13.74 -10.57
C MET A 161 -6.36 -12.48 -11.42
N ALA A 162 -6.32 -12.60 -12.75
CA ALA A 162 -6.45 -11.45 -13.64
C ALA A 162 -7.84 -10.79 -13.52
N THR A 163 -8.91 -11.60 -13.48
CA THR A 163 -10.29 -11.10 -13.37
C THR A 163 -10.53 -10.42 -12.03
N SER A 164 -10.00 -10.97 -10.93
CA SER A 164 -10.12 -10.34 -9.61
C SER A 164 -9.44 -8.97 -9.61
N ILE A 165 -8.22 -8.85 -10.16
CA ILE A 165 -7.49 -7.57 -10.28
C ILE A 165 -8.32 -6.55 -11.06
N MET A 166 -8.94 -6.97 -12.18
CA MET A 166 -9.77 -6.08 -13.00
C MET A 166 -11.00 -5.58 -12.23
N ILE A 167 -11.69 -6.46 -11.49
CA ILE A 167 -12.85 -6.09 -10.67
C ILE A 167 -12.42 -5.11 -9.56
N GLY A 168 -11.35 -5.44 -8.83
CA GLY A 168 -10.82 -4.58 -7.78
C GLY A 168 -10.42 -3.20 -8.29
N ALA A 169 -9.78 -3.13 -9.46
CA ALA A 169 -9.43 -1.86 -10.09
C ALA A 169 -10.65 -1.06 -10.57
N GLY A 170 -11.68 -1.73 -11.09
CA GLY A 170 -12.98 -1.09 -11.38
C GLY A 170 -13.62 -0.48 -10.13
N LEU A 171 -13.60 -1.21 -9.01
CA LEU A 171 -14.09 -0.72 -7.73
C LEU A 171 -13.26 0.49 -7.23
N MET A 172 -11.94 0.45 -7.37
CA MET A 172 -11.07 1.57 -7.01
C MET A 172 -11.38 2.83 -7.83
N ILE A 173 -11.59 2.72 -9.14
CA ILE A 173 -12.00 3.86 -9.98
C ILE A 173 -13.30 4.46 -9.45
N TRP A 174 -14.29 3.61 -9.18
CA TRP A 174 -15.60 4.03 -8.70
C TRP A 174 -15.54 4.73 -7.32
N LEU A 175 -14.72 4.22 -6.40
CA LEU A 175 -14.57 4.78 -5.05
C LEU A 175 -13.64 6.00 -4.99
N SER A 176 -12.74 6.17 -5.96
CA SER A 176 -11.60 7.11 -5.84
C SER A 176 -11.99 8.56 -5.62
N ASP A 177 -13.02 9.05 -6.32
CA ASP A 177 -13.48 10.43 -6.16
C ASP A 177 -14.15 10.65 -4.80
N GLY A 178 -14.91 9.67 -4.30
CA GLY A 178 -15.54 9.72 -2.98
C GLY A 178 -14.51 9.74 -1.84
N VAL A 179 -13.51 8.86 -1.93
CA VAL A 179 -12.40 8.82 -0.96
C VAL A 179 -11.59 10.11 -1.01
N ALA A 180 -11.35 10.68 -2.20
CA ALA A 180 -10.67 11.97 -2.33
C ALA A 180 -11.39 13.11 -1.61
N VAL A 181 -12.70 13.25 -1.84
CA VAL A 181 -13.51 14.29 -1.18
C VAL A 181 -13.56 14.07 0.33
N PHE A 182 -13.63 12.81 0.79
CA PHE A 182 -13.58 12.48 2.21
C PHE A 182 -12.26 12.91 2.85
N LEU A 183 -11.12 12.61 2.22
CA LEU A 183 -9.79 12.98 2.71
C LEU A 183 -9.53 14.49 2.63
N GLU A 184 -10.09 15.21 1.66
CA GLU A 184 -10.00 16.67 1.58
C GLU A 184 -10.72 17.36 2.74
N LYS A 185 -11.95 16.90 3.04
CA LYS A 185 -12.74 17.45 4.14
C LYS A 185 -12.15 17.13 5.51
N ASN A 186 -11.34 16.08 5.60
CA ASN A 186 -10.82 15.60 6.86
C ASN A 186 -9.29 15.38 6.80
N ARG A 187 -8.51 16.46 6.89
CA ARG A 187 -7.03 16.43 6.84
C ARG A 187 -6.36 15.51 7.88
N MET A 188 -7.03 15.21 9.00
CA MET A 188 -6.54 14.21 9.97
C MET A 188 -6.30 12.84 9.31
N TYR A 189 -7.15 12.46 8.36
CA TYR A 189 -7.07 11.15 7.69
C TYR A 189 -5.96 11.09 6.62
N GLU A 190 -5.37 12.22 6.22
CA GLU A 190 -4.17 12.24 5.37
C GLU A 190 -2.96 11.70 6.13
N VAL A 191 -2.81 12.07 7.41
CA VAL A 191 -1.76 11.54 8.29
C VAL A 191 -1.98 10.06 8.57
N LEU A 192 -3.22 9.66 8.85
CA LEU A 192 -3.59 8.25 9.05
C LEU A 192 -3.19 7.38 7.85
N GLY A 193 -3.42 7.85 6.62
CA GLY A 193 -3.02 7.14 5.40
C GLY A 193 -1.50 6.90 5.29
N LEU A 194 -0.67 7.84 5.77
CA LEU A 194 0.78 7.65 5.80
C LEU A 194 1.23 6.65 6.88
N PHE A 195 0.54 6.60 8.02
CA PHE A 195 0.80 5.57 9.02
C PHE A 195 0.40 4.18 8.53
N ILE A 196 -0.72 4.05 7.83
CA ILE A 196 -1.11 2.80 7.17
C ILE A 196 -0.02 2.40 6.15
N LEU A 197 0.44 3.34 5.33
CA LEU A 197 1.53 3.12 4.38
C LEU A 197 2.83 2.63 5.07
N LEU A 198 3.16 3.19 6.22
CA LEU A 198 4.32 2.77 7.02
C LEU A 198 4.16 1.33 7.51
N VAL A 199 2.97 0.94 7.99
CA VAL A 199 2.67 -0.43 8.42
C VAL A 199 2.75 -1.41 7.25
N VAL A 200 2.30 -1.02 6.05
CA VAL A 200 2.50 -1.82 4.82
C VAL A 200 3.99 -2.01 4.53
N GLY A 201 4.80 -0.96 4.67
CA GLY A 201 6.25 -1.05 4.52
C GLY A 201 6.88 -2.06 5.50
N ILE A 202 6.44 -2.06 6.77
CA ILE A 202 6.88 -3.01 7.79
C ILE A 202 6.45 -4.44 7.42
N MET A 203 5.19 -4.64 7.01
CA MET A 203 4.70 -5.95 6.58
C MET A 203 5.58 -6.52 5.46
N LEU A 204 5.90 -5.73 4.44
CA LEU A 204 6.75 -6.15 3.33
C LEU A 204 8.19 -6.43 3.76
N LEU A 205 8.76 -5.63 4.66
CA LEU A 205 10.10 -5.91 5.19
C LEU A 205 10.13 -7.24 5.95
N THR A 206 9.09 -7.55 6.73
CA THR A 206 9.00 -8.84 7.43
C THR A 206 8.79 -10.01 6.48
N GLU A 207 7.96 -9.85 5.44
CA GLU A 207 7.72 -10.87 4.41
C GLU A 207 8.98 -11.14 3.59
N GLY A 208 9.62 -10.08 3.10
CA GLY A 208 10.88 -10.19 2.36
C GLY A 208 12.01 -10.76 3.22
N GLY A 209 12.04 -10.41 4.51
CA GLY A 209 12.95 -11.00 5.48
C GLY A 209 12.73 -12.51 5.64
N HIS A 210 11.48 -12.93 5.77
CA HIS A 210 11.11 -14.33 5.86
C HIS A 210 11.49 -15.11 4.59
N LEU A 211 11.15 -14.57 3.41
CA LEU A 211 11.50 -15.16 2.11
C LEU A 211 13.02 -15.25 1.87
N ALA A 212 13.79 -14.37 2.51
CA ALA A 212 15.24 -14.39 2.47
C ALA A 212 15.86 -15.31 3.55
N HIS A 213 15.06 -15.99 4.38
CA HIS A 213 15.52 -16.69 5.58
C HIS A 213 16.43 -15.83 6.47
N LEU A 214 16.15 -14.53 6.54
CA LEU A 214 16.96 -13.58 7.28
C LEU A 214 16.90 -13.86 8.78
N LYS A 215 18.07 -13.98 9.41
CA LYS A 215 18.22 -13.99 10.87
C LYS A 215 18.85 -12.69 11.35
N LEU A 216 18.24 -12.07 12.35
CA LEU A 216 18.75 -10.90 13.06
C LEU A 216 19.07 -11.29 14.51
N ALA A 217 20.33 -11.13 14.92
CA ALA A 217 20.79 -11.49 16.27
C ALA A 217 20.39 -12.92 16.69
N GLY A 218 20.45 -13.86 15.76
CA GLY A 218 20.09 -15.27 15.98
C GLY A 218 18.60 -15.60 15.88
N ASN A 219 17.71 -14.60 15.78
CA ASN A 219 16.27 -14.81 15.64
C ASN A 219 15.84 -14.70 14.17
N GLU A 220 15.02 -15.66 13.72
CA GLU A 220 14.43 -15.63 12.38
C GLU A 220 13.38 -14.52 12.27
N ILE A 221 13.40 -13.79 11.16
CA ILE A 221 12.34 -12.84 10.83
C ILE A 221 11.09 -13.63 10.46
N THR A 222 10.04 -13.49 11.27
CA THR A 222 8.72 -14.04 10.97
C THR A 222 7.86 -12.99 10.25
N PRO A 223 7.09 -13.40 9.24
CA PRO A 223 6.25 -12.48 8.49
C PRO A 223 5.10 -11.99 9.36
N MET A 224 4.78 -10.71 9.25
CA MET A 224 3.61 -10.13 9.91
C MET A 224 2.34 -10.73 9.32
N THR A 225 1.50 -11.34 10.16
CA THR A 225 0.24 -11.93 9.66
C THR A 225 -0.72 -10.85 9.15
N LYS A 226 -1.49 -11.15 8.10
CA LYS A 226 -2.51 -10.23 7.58
C LYS A 226 -3.57 -9.88 8.65
N THR A 227 -3.86 -10.80 9.58
CA THR A 227 -4.75 -10.54 10.72
C THR A 227 -4.16 -9.49 11.66
N THR A 228 -2.86 -9.61 12.00
CA THR A 228 -2.15 -8.59 12.78
C THR A 228 -2.17 -7.25 12.06
N PHE A 229 -1.98 -7.24 10.75
CA PHE A 229 -2.05 -6.03 9.92
C PHE A 229 -3.42 -5.35 10.03
N TYR A 230 -4.52 -6.07 9.79
CA TYR A 230 -5.86 -5.51 9.92
C TYR A 230 -6.18 -5.06 11.34
N PHE A 231 -5.73 -5.82 12.35
CA PHE A 231 -5.89 -5.43 13.74
C PHE A 231 -5.19 -4.09 14.04
N VAL A 232 -3.95 -3.92 13.58
CA VAL A 232 -3.21 -2.66 13.71
C VAL A 232 -3.93 -1.51 13.02
N ILE A 233 -4.46 -1.70 11.80
CA ILE A 233 -5.23 -0.67 11.09
C ILE A 233 -6.49 -0.28 11.88
N VAL A 234 -7.26 -1.26 12.37
CA VAL A 234 -8.47 -0.99 13.15
C VAL A 234 -8.11 -0.18 14.40
N VAL A 235 -7.05 -0.56 15.11
CA VAL A 235 -6.57 0.17 16.29
C VAL A 235 -6.17 1.60 15.90
N LEU A 236 -5.39 1.79 14.82
CA LEU A 236 -5.00 3.12 14.35
C LEU A 236 -6.23 4.00 14.05
N VAL A 237 -7.20 3.48 13.30
CA VAL A 237 -8.44 4.19 12.97
C VAL A 237 -9.23 4.55 14.23
N LEU A 238 -9.39 3.61 15.17
CA LEU A 238 -10.08 3.86 16.42
C LEU A 238 -9.39 4.92 17.27
N THR A 239 -8.06 4.85 17.39
CA THR A 239 -7.29 5.84 18.14
C THR A 239 -7.40 7.23 17.52
N ASP A 240 -7.37 7.33 16.19
CA ASP A 240 -7.53 8.61 15.49
C ASP A 240 -8.95 9.18 15.67
N ILE A 241 -9.99 8.34 15.65
CA ILE A 241 -11.37 8.75 15.96
C ILE A 241 -11.47 9.29 17.39
N VAL A 242 -10.86 8.62 18.37
CA VAL A 242 -10.86 9.06 19.77
C VAL A 242 -10.12 10.39 19.91
N GLN A 243 -8.93 10.53 19.31
CA GLN A 243 -8.15 11.76 19.30
C GLN A 243 -8.93 12.91 18.66
N ALA A 244 -9.57 12.69 17.51
CA ALA A 244 -10.36 13.70 16.82
C ALA A 244 -11.53 14.21 17.68
N ARG A 245 -12.23 13.30 18.39
CA ARG A 245 -13.30 13.66 19.32
C ARG A 245 -12.77 14.46 20.51
N TYR A 246 -11.66 14.02 21.11
CA TYR A 246 -11.02 14.70 22.24
C TYR A 246 -10.59 16.13 21.86
N ARG A 247 -9.95 16.29 20.71
CA ARG A 247 -9.49 17.59 20.20
C ARG A 247 -10.65 18.54 19.93
N LYS A 248 -11.76 18.04 19.38
CA LYS A 248 -12.99 18.82 19.17
C LYS A 248 -13.59 19.31 20.50
N LYS A 249 -13.58 18.47 21.54
CA LYS A 249 -14.06 18.83 22.87
C LYS A 249 -13.19 19.91 23.52
N LEU A 250 -11.87 19.75 23.48
CA LEU A 250 -10.93 20.76 23.99
C LEU A 250 -11.08 22.13 23.31
N LEU A 251 -11.28 22.14 21.99
CA LEU A 251 -11.51 23.39 21.25
C LEU A 251 -12.84 24.06 21.64
N ALA A 252 -13.89 23.27 21.90
CA ALA A 252 -15.17 23.78 22.37
C ALA A 252 -15.07 24.37 23.79
N GLU A 253 -14.33 23.72 24.69
CA GLU A 253 -14.06 24.23 26.05
C GLU A 253 -13.28 25.56 26.01
N LYS A 254 -12.19 25.62 25.23
CA LYS A 254 -11.42 26.87 25.05
C LYS A 254 -12.25 28.02 24.45
N ALA A 255 -13.13 27.71 23.50
CA ALA A 255 -14.01 28.72 22.91
C ALA A 255 -15.04 29.25 23.93
N ALA A 256 -15.57 28.38 24.79
CA ALA A 256 -16.48 28.77 25.86
C ALA A 256 -15.78 29.62 26.93
N GLU A 257 -14.54 29.29 27.31
CA GLU A 257 -13.73 30.10 28.23
C GLU A 257 -13.40 31.49 27.67
N SER A 258 -13.13 31.60 26.37
CA SER A 258 -12.86 32.90 25.73
C SER A 258 -14.08 33.80 25.54
N ALA A 259 -15.29 33.26 25.72
CA ALA A 259 -16.56 33.97 25.54
C ALA A 259 -17.24 34.38 26.86
N ALA A 260 -16.70 33.93 28.00
CA ALA A 260 -17.14 34.24 29.35
C ALA A 260 -16.27 35.36 29.96
#